data_AF-A0A849FBN2-F1
#
_entry.id   AF-A0A849FBN2-F1
#
_cell.length_a   1.000
_cell.length_b   1.000
_cell.length_c   1.000
_cell.angle_alpha   90.00
_cell.angle_beta   90.00
_cell.angle_gamma   90.00
#
_symmetry.space_group_name_H-M   'P 1'
#
loop_
_entity.id
_entity.type
_entity.pdbx_description
1 polymer ?
#
loop_
_entity_poly.entity_id
_entity_poly.type
_entity_poly.pdbx_seq_one_letter_code
_entity_poly.pdbx_strand_id
1 'polypeptide(L)' 'TYDTVGPVAAFPEVRELNIGHFIIGEAIFRGLAPAITEMRQIMDAARADQVA' A
#
# COMPACT_ATOMS: atom_id res chain seq x y z
N THR A 1 -3.04 3.33 -6.10
CA THR A 1 -3.49 1.95 -6.41
C THR A 1 -2.39 1.01 -5.96
N TYR A 2 -2.52 -0.31 -6.17
CA TYR A 2 -1.40 -1.22 -5.93
C TYR A 2 -0.16 -0.88 -6.76
N ASP A 3 -0.35 -0.48 -8.03
CA ASP A 3 0.76 -0.17 -8.93
C ASP A 3 1.52 1.12 -8.58
N THR A 4 0.83 2.08 -7.95
CA THR A 4 1.38 3.43 -7.74
C THR A 4 1.82 3.71 -6.31
N VAL A 5 1.44 2.87 -5.34
CA VAL A 5 1.79 3.11 -3.94
C VAL A 5 3.28 2.89 -3.67
N GLY A 6 3.92 1.93 -4.35
CA GLY A 6 5.31 1.52 -4.11
C GLY A 6 6.32 2.69 -4.14
N PRO A 7 6.42 3.44 -5.25
CA PRO A 7 7.35 4.57 -5.34
C PRO A 7 7.15 5.64 -4.26
N VAL A 8 5.91 5.87 -3.81
CA VAL A 8 5.60 6.85 -2.75
C VAL A 8 5.92 6.29 -1.37
N ALA A 9 5.61 5.01 -1.14
CA ALA A 9 5.92 4.30 0.10
C ALA A 9 7.43 4.11 0.31
N ALA A 10 8.25 4.22 -0.73
CA ALA A 10 9.69 4.17 -0.61
C ALA A 10 10.23 5.37 0.18
N PHE A 11 9.78 6.61 -0.05
CA PHE A 11 10.39 7.83 0.53
C PHE A 11 10.54 7.80 2.07
N PRO A 12 11.76 7.87 2.64
CA PRO A 12 12.00 7.68 4.07
C PRO A 12 11.31 8.74 4.96
N GLU A 13 11.00 9.91 4.41
CA GLU A 13 10.29 10.99 5.08
C GLU A 13 8.78 10.70 5.24
N VAL A 14 8.21 9.84 4.39
CA VAL A 14 6.79 9.49 4.44
C VAL A 14 6.52 8.57 5.64
N ARG A 15 5.75 9.08 6.60
CA ARG A 15 5.35 8.34 7.82
C ARG A 15 4.01 7.63 7.69
N GLU A 16 3.11 8.16 6.87
CA GLU A 16 1.74 7.68 6.75
C GLU A 16 1.21 7.89 5.33
N LEU A 17 0.47 6.90 4.82
CA LEU A 17 -0.25 6.98 3.56
C LEU A 17 -1.73 6.67 3.81
N ASN A 18 -2.57 7.69 3.74
CA ASN A 18 -4.01 7.58 3.90
C ASN A 18 -4.67 7.25 2.55
N ILE A 19 -5.09 5.99 2.38
CA ILE A 19 -5.64 5.49 1.12
C ILE A 19 -7.10 5.06 1.33
N GLY A 20 -8.04 5.84 0.79
CA GLY A 20 -9.48 5.59 0.93
C GLY A 20 -10.11 4.89 -0.28
N HIS A 21 -10.46 5.67 -1.30
CA HIS A 21 -11.30 5.23 -2.44
C HIS A 21 -10.85 3.91 -3.08
N PHE A 22 -9.54 3.75 -3.30
CA PHE A 22 -9.00 2.54 -3.91
C PHE A 22 -9.20 1.28 -3.04
N ILE A 23 -8.93 1.37 -1.73
CA ILE A 23 -9.10 0.23 -0.81
C ILE A 23 -10.56 -0.22 -0.77
N ILE A 24 -11.50 0.73 -0.74
CA ILE A 24 -12.93 0.41 -0.74
C ILE A 24 -13.36 -0.18 -2.09
N GLY A 25 -12.87 0.35 -3.21
CA GLY A 25 -13.11 -0.22 -4.54
C GLY A 25 -12.66 -1.67 -4.65
N GLU A 26 -11.46 -1.97 -4.19
CA GLU A 26 -10.92 -3.34 -4.14
C GLU A 26 -11.70 -4.24 -3.18
N ALA A 27 -12.09 -3.71 -2.02
CA ALA A 27 -12.83 -4.45 -1.01
C ALA A 27 -14.18 -5.00 -1.50
N ILE A 28 -14.79 -4.38 -2.51
CA ILE A 28 -16.03 -4.88 -3.14
C ILE A 28 -15.81 -6.26 -3.77
N PHE A 29 -14.61 -6.55 -4.28
CA PHE A 29 -14.31 -7.79 -5.00
C PHE A 29 -13.62 -8.84 -4.13
N ARG A 30 -12.64 -8.42 -3.30
CA ARG A 30 -11.82 -9.35 -2.48
C ARG A 30 -12.09 -9.26 -0.98
N GLY A 31 -12.98 -8.37 -0.54
CA GLY A 31 -13.21 -8.05 0.87
C GLY A 31 -12.18 -7.05 1.43
N LEU A 32 -12.57 -6.37 2.51
CA LEU A 32 -11.77 -5.28 3.09
C LEU A 32 -10.44 -5.75 3.68
N ALA A 33 -10.45 -6.84 4.45
CA ALA A 33 -9.24 -7.34 5.09
C ALA A 33 -8.17 -7.79 4.07
N PRO A 34 -8.51 -8.55 3.00
CA PRO A 34 -7.57 -8.85 1.93
C PRO A 34 -7.06 -7.62 1.18
N ALA A 35 -7.89 -6.60 0.94
CA ALA A 35 -7.47 -5.37 0.25
C ALA A 35 -6.46 -4.55 1.08
N ILE A 36 -6.70 -4.42 2.40
CA ILE A 36 -5.77 -3.76 3.31
C ILE A 36 -4.46 -4.55 3.40
N THR A 37 -4.53 -5.88 3.55
CA THR A 37 -3.34 -6.74 3.68
C THR A 37 -2.42 -6.61 2.46
N GLU A 38 -2.97 -6.61 1.25
CA GLU A 38 -2.20 -6.40 0.01
C GLU A 38 -1.50 -5.05 -0.02
N MET A 39 -2.24 -3.98 0.28
CA MET A 39 -1.69 -2.62 0.28
C MET A 39 -0.51 -2.51 1.26
N ARG A 40 -0.65 -3.11 2.44
CA ARG A 40 0.43 -3.17 3.44
C ARG A 40 1.63 -3.94 2.94
N GLN A 41 1.44 -5.10 2.33
CA GLN A 41 2.54 -5.90 1.77
C GLN A 41 3.36 -5.12 0.75
N ILE A 42 2.70 -4.40 -0.18
CA ILE A 42 3.38 -3.60 -1.19
C ILE A 42 4.15 -2.43 -0.54
N MET A 43 3.53 -1.73 0.42
CA MET A 43 4.18 -0.63 1.15
C MET A 43 5.39 -1.11 1.95
N ASP A 44 5.28 -2.25 2.62
CA ASP A 44 6.35 -2.82 3.46
C ASP A 44 7.51 -3.33 2.57
N ALA A 45 7.21 -3.95 1.42
CA ALA A 45 8.21 -4.37 0.44
C ALA A 45 8.99 -3.16 -0.13
N ALA A 46 8.28 -2.12 -0.56
CA ALA A 46 8.90 -0.89 -1.07
C ALA A 46 9.80 -0.20 -0.03
N ARG A 47 9.54 -0.40 1.27
CA ARG A 47 10.38 0.10 2.35
C ARG A 47 11.61 -0.76 2.60
N ALA A 48 11.47 -2.09 2.53
CA ALA A 48 12.56 -3.03 2.72
C ALA A 48 13.64 -2.87 1.64
N ASP A 49 13.25 -2.63 0.39
CA ASP A 49 14.16 -2.41 -0.74
C ASP A 49 15.05 -1.18 -0.60
N GLN A 50 14.73 -0.22 0.28
CA GLN A 50 15.62 0.92 0.56
C GLN A 50 16.77 0.60 1.52
N VAL A 51 16.66 -0.49 2.28
CA VAL A 51 17.62 -0.86 3.32
C VAL A 51 18.60 -1.93 2.82
N ALA A 52 18.36 -2.49 1.63
CA ALA A 52 19.23 -3.45 0.93
C ALA A 52 20.21 -2.73 -0.02
#